data_AF-A0A496N615-F1
#
_entry.id   AF-A0A496N615-F1
#
_cell.length_a   1.000
_cell.length_b   1.000
_cell.length_c   1.000
_cell.angle_alpha   90.00
_cell.angle_beta   90.00
_cell.angle_gamma   90.00
#
_symmetry.space_group_name_H-M   'P 1'
#
loop_
_entity.id
_entity.type
_entity.pdbx_description
1 polymer ?
#
loop_
_entity_poly.entity_id
_entity_poly.type
_entity_poly.pdbx_seq_one_letter_code
_entity_poly.pdbx_strand_id
1 'polypeptide(L)'
;MYRDLMDEAGVKYPNKSDYTTYFAYKSGESKRFDTYEEAKKFSNNIESNVDKNAYEAARKAYNQASSEAEAKVIQAMKKEIGGYGDNEQDNKLFDLVYGKAYEDGHSSGFNEIYNCLLDYDDLIQRTLEIVKSKS
;
A
#
# COMPACT_ATOMS: atom_id res chain seq x y z
N MET A 1 -6.99 -8.33 7.99
CA MET A 1 -7.80 -7.15 7.62
C MET A 1 -7.38 -6.49 6.32
N TYR A 2 -6.21 -5.84 6.20
CA TYR A 2 -5.82 -5.21 4.91
C TYR A 2 -5.84 -6.20 3.73
N ARG A 3 -5.26 -7.40 3.91
CA ARG A 3 -5.27 -8.44 2.89
C ARG A 3 -6.70 -8.87 2.53
N ASP A 4 -7.54 -9.10 3.54
CA ASP A 4 -8.95 -9.49 3.32
C ASP A 4 -9.71 -8.39 2.54
N LEU A 5 -9.48 -7.11 2.86
CA LEU A 5 -10.08 -5.98 2.14
C LEU A 5 -9.60 -5.90 0.68
N MET A 6 -8.33 -6.21 0.43
CA MET A 6 -7.78 -6.26 -0.93
C MET A 6 -8.34 -7.46 -1.71
N ASP A 7 -8.51 -8.61 -1.05
CA ASP A 7 -9.11 -9.81 -1.65
C ASP A 7 -10.60 -9.57 -1.98
N GLU A 8 -11.35 -8.93 -1.08
CA GLU A 8 -12.74 -8.52 -1.29
C GLU A 8 -12.90 -7.53 -2.44
N ALA A 9 -11.95 -6.59 -2.60
CA ALA A 9 -11.95 -5.65 -3.71
C ALA A 9 -11.70 -6.33 -5.07
N GLY A 10 -11.19 -7.56 -5.08
CA GLY A 10 -10.98 -8.36 -6.30
C GLY A 10 -9.92 -7.78 -7.24
N VAL A 11 -9.13 -6.82 -6.80
CA VAL A 11 -8.06 -6.21 -7.59
C VAL A 11 -6.74 -6.94 -7.35
N LYS A 12 -6.01 -7.22 -8.43
CA LYS A 12 -4.68 -7.83 -8.35
C LYS A 12 -3.61 -6.77 -8.50
N TYR A 13 -2.46 -7.00 -7.87
CA TYR A 13 -1.28 -6.17 -8.12
C TYR A 13 -0.92 -6.25 -9.60
N PRO A 14 -0.91 -5.12 -10.34
CA PRO A 14 -0.61 -5.14 -11.76
C PRO A 14 0.89 -5.26 -11.93
N ASN A 15 1.37 -6.46 -12.27
CA ASN A 15 2.76 -6.65 -12.64
C ASN A 15 2.93 -6.15 -14.07
N LYS A 16 3.94 -5.30 -14.31
CA LYS A 16 4.21 -4.73 -15.64
C LYS A 16 4.38 -5.81 -16.71
N SER A 17 4.91 -6.99 -16.35
CA SER A 17 5.04 -8.13 -17.27
C SER A 17 3.71 -8.56 -17.87
N ASP A 18 2.61 -8.48 -17.10
CA ASP A 18 1.29 -8.94 -17.53
C ASP A 18 0.68 -8.05 -18.64
N TYR A 19 1.28 -6.87 -18.83
CA TYR A 19 0.92 -5.88 -19.84
C TYR A 19 2.01 -5.72 -20.90
N THR A 20 3.02 -6.59 -20.90
CA THR A 20 4.15 -6.51 -21.82
C THR A 20 4.09 -7.64 -22.84
N THR A 21 4.06 -7.28 -24.11
CA THR A 21 4.31 -8.22 -25.21
C THR A 21 5.79 -8.19 -25.58
N TYR A 22 6.38 -9.35 -25.81
CA TYR A 22 7.78 -9.46 -26.20
C TYR A 22 7.90 -9.87 -27.67
N PHE A 23 8.85 -9.26 -28.37
CA PHE A 23 9.21 -9.62 -29.74
C PHE A 23 10.66 -10.04 -29.74
N ALA A 24 10.96 -11.21 -30.31
CA ALA A 24 12.33 -11.68 -30.44
C ALA A 24 12.70 -11.93 -31.90
N TYR A 25 13.94 -11.61 -32.24
CA TYR A 25 14.41 -11.52 -33.62
C TYR A 25 15.58 -12.48 -33.87
N LYS A 26 15.49 -13.33 -34.91
CA LYS A 26 16.56 -14.27 -35.29
C LYS A 26 16.55 -14.54 -36.78
N SER A 27 17.69 -14.37 -37.43
CA SER A 27 17.88 -14.66 -38.87
C SER A 27 16.83 -14.00 -39.79
N GLY A 28 16.41 -12.77 -39.46
CA GLY A 28 15.38 -12.04 -40.23
C GLY A 28 13.93 -12.40 -39.88
N GLU A 29 13.69 -13.37 -39.00
CA GLU A 29 12.36 -13.66 -38.46
C GLU A 29 12.08 -12.85 -37.19
N SER A 30 10.82 -12.40 -37.05
CA SER A 30 10.28 -11.83 -35.80
C SER A 30 9.18 -12.75 -35.26
N LYS A 31 9.22 -13.04 -33.95
CA LYS A 31 8.19 -13.81 -33.25
C LYS A 31 7.73 -13.09 -32.00
N ARG A 32 6.42 -13.10 -31.78
CA ARG A 32 5.75 -12.56 -30.60
C ARG A 32 5.69 -13.63 -29.49
N PHE A 33 5.91 -13.20 -28.25
CA PHE A 33 5.83 -14.01 -27.03
C PHE A 33 5.11 -13.24 -25.93
N ASP A 34 4.44 -13.99 -25.05
CA ASP A 34 3.75 -13.42 -23.88
C ASP A 34 4.68 -13.30 -22.66
N THR A 35 5.82 -13.99 -22.67
CA THR A 35 6.81 -13.93 -21.59
C THR A 35 8.23 -13.65 -22.09
N TYR A 36 9.01 -12.95 -21.27
CA TYR A 36 10.43 -12.68 -21.56
C TYR A 36 11.25 -13.98 -21.66
N GLU A 37 10.96 -14.96 -20.80
CA GLU A 37 11.71 -16.23 -20.79
C GLU A 37 11.50 -17.05 -22.06
N GLU A 38 10.30 -17.02 -22.66
CA GLU A 38 10.05 -17.67 -23.95
C GLU A 38 10.71 -16.93 -25.10
N ALA A 39 10.65 -15.58 -25.10
CA ALA A 39 11.36 -14.76 -26.07
C ALA A 39 12.87 -15.04 -26.06
N LYS A 40 13.46 -15.17 -24.86
CA LYS A 40 14.87 -15.46 -24.64
C LYS A 40 15.30 -16.84 -25.12
N LYS A 41 14.43 -17.85 -25.05
CA LYS A 41 14.68 -19.18 -25.64
C LYS A 41 14.81 -19.10 -27.17
N PHE A 42 14.10 -18.16 -27.81
CA PHE A 42 14.17 -17.97 -29.26
C PHE A 42 15.43 -17.18 -29.68
N SER A 43 15.69 -16.04 -29.04
CA SER A 43 16.82 -15.15 -29.34
C SER A 43 17.19 -14.24 -28.17
N ASN A 44 18.44 -13.76 -28.13
CA ASN A 44 18.87 -12.70 -27.21
C ASN A 44 18.50 -11.29 -27.69
N ASN A 45 18.11 -11.13 -28.96
CA ASN A 45 17.64 -9.86 -29.49
C ASN A 45 16.12 -9.74 -29.25
N ILE A 46 15.76 -9.08 -28.14
CA ILE A 46 14.38 -9.00 -27.64
C ILE A 46 13.97 -7.54 -27.47
N GLU A 47 12.80 -7.20 -27.98
CA GLU A 47 12.09 -5.94 -27.75
C GLU A 47 10.88 -6.19 -26.85
N SER A 48 10.64 -5.29 -25.91
CA SER A 48 9.46 -5.31 -25.03
C SER A 48 8.54 -4.14 -25.37
N ASN A 49 7.29 -4.43 -25.69
CA ASN A 49 6.26 -3.44 -25.92
C ASN A 49 5.19 -3.53 -24.82
N VAL A 50 5.06 -2.47 -24.03
CA VAL A 50 4.11 -2.41 -22.90
C VAL A 50 2.84 -1.71 -23.36
N ASP A 51 1.68 -2.32 -23.10
CA ASP A 51 0.41 -1.60 -23.13
C ASP A 51 0.34 -0.65 -21.93
N LYS A 52 0.90 0.55 -22.12
CA LYS A 52 0.98 1.58 -21.07
C LYS A 52 -0.40 1.97 -20.57
N ASN A 53 -1.39 2.09 -21.46
CA ASN A 53 -2.73 2.53 -21.09
C ASN A 53 -3.42 1.48 -20.20
N ALA A 54 -3.35 0.20 -20.60
CA ALA A 54 -3.91 -0.88 -19.79
C ALA A 54 -3.18 -1.02 -18.45
N TYR A 55 -1.85 -0.91 -18.44
CA TYR A 55 -1.05 -0.97 -17.21
C TYR A 55 -1.37 0.18 -16.25
N GLU A 56 -1.45 1.42 -16.75
CA GLU A 56 -1.77 2.60 -15.94
C GLU A 56 -3.20 2.55 -15.39
N ALA A 57 -4.17 2.10 -16.19
CA ALA A 57 -5.54 1.91 -15.75
C ALA A 57 -5.63 0.88 -14.61
N ALA A 58 -4.94 -0.26 -14.75
CA ALA A 58 -4.89 -1.27 -13.71
C ALA A 58 -4.16 -0.78 -12.45
N ARG A 59 -3.08 0.00 -12.61
CA ARG A 59 -2.36 0.61 -11.48
C ARG A 59 -3.21 1.59 -10.72
N LYS A 60 -3.99 2.42 -11.43
CA LYS A 60 -4.92 3.35 -10.82
C LYS A 60 -5.99 2.61 -10.01
N ALA A 61 -6.61 1.57 -10.58
CA ALA A 61 -7.62 0.78 -9.89
C ALA A 61 -7.05 0.09 -8.64
N TYR A 62 -5.87 -0.53 -8.74
CA TYR A 62 -5.20 -1.14 -7.60
C TYR A 62 -4.87 -0.12 -6.50
N ASN A 63 -4.28 1.02 -6.87
CA ASN A 63 -3.89 2.05 -5.90
C ASN A 63 -5.11 2.63 -5.19
N GLN A 64 -6.23 2.85 -5.91
CA GLN A 64 -7.46 3.33 -5.30
C GLN A 64 -7.99 2.32 -4.26
N ALA A 65 -8.09 1.05 -4.62
CA ALA A 65 -8.52 0.01 -3.68
C ALA A 65 -7.57 -0.14 -2.48
N SER A 66 -6.25 -0.02 -2.72
CA SER A 66 -5.26 -0.01 -1.63
C SER A 66 -5.53 1.15 -0.68
N SER A 67 -5.64 2.38 -1.19
CA SER A 67 -5.90 3.56 -0.35
C SER A 67 -7.22 3.45 0.43
N GLU A 68 -8.27 2.90 -0.18
CA GLU A 68 -9.54 2.66 0.50
C GLU A 68 -9.41 1.60 1.61
N ALA A 69 -8.65 0.52 1.36
CA ALA A 69 -8.38 -0.51 2.35
C ALA A 69 -7.52 0.04 3.50
N GLU A 70 -6.46 0.78 3.21
CA GLU A 70 -5.60 1.45 4.19
C GLU A 70 -6.41 2.38 5.10
N ALA A 71 -7.27 3.22 4.52
CA ALA A 71 -8.14 4.12 5.28
C ALA A 71 -9.05 3.36 6.25
N LYS A 72 -9.65 2.24 5.82
CA LYS A 72 -10.46 1.37 6.70
C LYS A 72 -9.63 0.77 7.83
N VAL A 73 -8.39 0.38 7.55
CA VAL A 73 -7.47 -0.11 8.59
C VAL A 73 -7.17 0.95 9.63
N ILE A 74 -6.81 2.15 9.18
CA ILE A 74 -6.50 3.28 10.07
C ILE A 74 -7.71 3.64 10.93
N GLN A 75 -8.91 3.69 10.34
CA GLN A 75 -10.15 3.95 11.09
C GLN A 75 -10.44 2.87 12.15
N ALA A 76 -10.20 1.60 11.83
CA ALA A 76 -10.35 0.52 12.80
C ALA A 76 -9.36 0.66 13.96
N MET A 77 -8.09 1.00 13.68
CA MET A 77 -7.08 1.25 14.71
C MET A 77 -7.49 2.42 15.62
N LYS A 78 -7.93 3.54 15.04
CA LYS A 78 -8.45 4.70 15.80
C LYS A 78 -9.59 4.29 16.75
N LYS A 79 -10.53 3.49 16.24
CA LYS A 79 -11.69 3.02 17.00
C LYS A 79 -11.29 2.07 18.12
N GLU A 80 -10.33 1.18 17.88
CA GLU A 80 -9.88 0.17 18.85
C GLU A 80 -9.12 0.80 20.02
N ILE A 81 -8.25 1.76 19.74
CA ILE A 81 -7.53 2.52 20.79
C ILE A 81 -8.50 3.37 21.59
N GLY A 82 -9.49 3.97 20.93
CA GLY A 82 -10.43 4.87 21.58
C GLY A 82 -9.76 6.18 22.02
N GLY A 83 -10.44 6.99 22.82
CA GLY A 83 -9.90 8.27 23.29
C GLY A 83 -9.87 9.41 22.26
N TYR A 84 -9.99 9.10 20.96
CA TYR A 84 -10.06 10.08 19.88
C TYR A 84 -11.49 10.17 19.31
N GLY A 85 -12.19 11.27 19.56
CA GLY A 85 -13.46 11.59 18.91
C GLY A 85 -13.29 12.03 17.45
N ASP A 86 -14.39 12.49 16.85
CA ASP A 86 -14.42 12.91 15.44
C ASP A 86 -14.33 14.43 15.24
N ASN A 87 -14.06 15.18 16.32
CA ASN A 87 -13.82 16.61 16.21
C ASN A 87 -12.42 16.89 15.63
N GLU A 88 -12.21 18.12 15.15
CA GLU A 88 -10.96 18.53 14.48
C GLU A 88 -9.72 18.34 15.36
N GLN A 89 -9.82 18.61 16.67
CA GLN A 89 -8.70 18.51 17.59
C GLN A 89 -8.28 17.06 17.84
N ASP A 90 -9.25 16.18 18.05
CA ASP A 90 -9.02 14.75 18.25
C ASP A 90 -8.46 14.09 16.98
N ASN A 91 -8.95 14.48 15.80
CA ASN A 91 -8.41 14.02 14.53
C ASN A 91 -6.95 14.46 14.36
N LYS A 92 -6.62 15.73 14.63
CA LYS A 92 -5.23 16.21 14.56
C LYS A 92 -4.31 15.49 15.54
N LEU A 93 -4.81 15.20 16.74
CA LEU A 93 -4.02 14.45 17.73
C LEU A 93 -3.77 13.04 17.24
N PHE A 94 -4.82 12.33 16.79
CA PHE A 94 -4.68 11.00 16.23
C PHE A 94 -3.74 10.96 15.03
N ASP A 95 -3.88 11.89 14.07
CA ASP A 95 -3.03 11.97 12.88
C ASP A 95 -1.55 12.16 13.24
N LEU A 96 -1.27 12.93 14.30
CA LEU A 96 0.09 13.10 14.82
C LEU A 96 0.65 11.78 15.38
N VAL A 97 -0.11 11.09 16.22
CA VAL A 97 0.33 9.82 16.82
C VAL A 97 0.50 8.74 15.76
N TYR A 98 -0.49 8.61 14.89
CA TYR A 98 -0.48 7.67 13.77
C TYR A 98 0.67 7.96 12.81
N GLY A 99 0.94 9.24 12.49
CA GLY A 99 2.06 9.62 11.64
C GLY A 99 3.39 9.13 12.19
N LYS A 100 3.63 9.29 13.50
CA LYS A 100 4.85 8.78 14.14
C LYS A 100 4.91 7.25 14.15
N ALA A 101 3.81 6.59 14.50
CA ALA A 101 3.71 5.14 14.46
C ALA A 101 3.96 4.56 13.05
N TYR A 102 3.46 5.26 12.03
CA TYR A 102 3.69 4.90 10.64
C TYR A 102 5.18 5.01 10.28
N GLU A 103 5.85 6.13 10.59
CA GLU A 103 7.28 6.31 10.33
C GLU A 103 8.11 5.13 10.84
N ASP A 104 7.83 4.68 12.06
CA ASP A 104 8.63 3.67 12.73
C ASP A 104 8.22 2.23 12.37
N GLY A 105 6.94 1.99 12.11
CA GLY A 105 6.38 0.64 11.92
C GLY A 105 6.08 0.23 10.48
N HIS A 106 5.91 1.16 9.53
CA HIS A 106 5.33 0.85 8.21
C HIS A 106 6.12 -0.20 7.40
N SER A 107 7.43 -0.26 7.59
CA SER A 107 8.29 -1.24 6.92
C SER A 107 7.95 -2.71 7.26
N SER A 108 7.33 -2.94 8.42
CA SER A 108 6.92 -4.26 8.92
C SER A 108 5.41 -4.51 8.78
N GLY A 109 4.66 -3.54 8.23
CA GLY A 109 3.23 -3.64 7.97
C GLY A 109 2.33 -3.20 9.14
N PHE A 110 1.01 -3.33 8.94
CA PHE A 110 -0.01 -2.73 9.82
C PHE A 110 0.02 -3.19 11.27
N ASN A 111 0.40 -4.44 11.55
CA ASN A 111 0.49 -4.90 12.94
C ASN A 111 1.58 -4.14 13.70
N GLU A 112 2.70 -3.84 13.04
CA GLU A 112 3.78 -3.10 13.69
C GLU A 112 3.44 -1.62 13.86
N ILE A 113 2.79 -1.02 12.85
CA ILE A 113 2.22 0.33 12.99
C ILE A 113 1.31 0.38 14.22
N TYR A 114 0.44 -0.63 14.40
CA TYR A 114 -0.46 -0.69 15.55
C TYR A 114 0.28 -0.82 16.89
N ASN A 115 1.32 -1.65 16.96
CA ASN A 115 2.15 -1.77 18.16
C ASN A 115 2.80 -0.42 18.53
N CYS A 116 3.45 0.24 17.57
CA CYS A 116 4.03 1.57 17.81
C CYS A 116 2.96 2.59 18.22
N LEU A 117 1.77 2.52 17.62
CA LEU A 117 0.67 3.41 17.91
C LEU A 117 0.18 3.27 19.37
N LEU A 118 0.14 2.04 19.91
CA LEU A 118 -0.19 1.81 21.32
C LEU A 118 0.83 2.45 22.27
N ASP A 119 2.12 2.31 21.98
CA ASP A 119 3.19 2.90 22.80
C ASP A 119 3.11 4.43 22.80
N TYR A 120 2.84 5.03 21.63
CA TYR A 120 2.74 6.48 21.50
C TYR A 120 1.46 7.04 22.11
N ASP A 121 0.33 6.34 22.00
CA ASP A 121 -0.91 6.71 22.67
C ASP A 121 -0.74 6.72 24.20
N ASP A 122 -0.18 5.65 24.78
CA ASP A 122 0.09 5.59 26.23
C ASP A 122 0.97 6.76 26.72
N LEU A 123 2.03 7.08 25.97
CA LEU A 123 2.89 8.22 26.27
C LEU A 123 2.12 9.55 26.25
N ILE A 124 1.25 9.74 25.26
CA ILE A 124 0.47 10.97 25.11
C ILE A 124 -0.58 11.09 26.21
N GLN A 125 -1.31 10.02 26.53
CA GLN A 125 -2.31 10.05 27.62
C GLN A 125 -1.64 10.42 28.95
N ARG A 126 -0.51 9.79 29.30
CA ARG A 126 0.26 10.12 30.51
C ARG A 126 0.75 11.57 30.51
N THR A 127 1.19 12.06 29.35
CA THR A 127 1.63 13.46 29.22
C THR A 127 0.48 14.44 29.44
N LEU A 128 -0.70 14.15 28.87
CA LEU A 128 -1.91 14.96 29.05
C LEU A 128 -2.38 14.99 30.50
N GLU A 129 -2.31 13.87 31.22
CA GLU A 129 -2.61 13.81 32.66
C GLU A 129 -1.68 14.71 33.47
N ILE A 130 -0.37 14.66 33.21
CA ILE A 130 0.62 15.52 33.88
C ILE A 130 0.34 16.99 33.60
N VAL A 131 0.07 17.36 32.35
CA VAL A 131 -0.19 18.77 31.98
C VAL A 131 -1.50 19.27 32.61
N LYS A 132 -2.56 18.47 32.59
CA LYS A 132 -3.84 18.80 33.22
C LYS A 132 -3.72 18.94 34.74
N SER A 133 -2.91 18.12 35.40
CA SER A 133 -2.68 18.20 36.86
C SER A 133 -1.98 19.49 37.32
N LYS A 134 -1.39 20.24 36.39
CA LYS A 134 -0.72 21.53 36.66
C LYS A 134 -1.57 22.75 36.30
N SER A 135 -2.73 22.54 35.69
CA SER A 135 -3.67 23.59 35.27
C SER A 135 -4.78 23.74 36.30
#